data_AF-A0A364LFF9-F1
#
_entry.id   AF-A0A364LFF9-F1
#
_cell.length_a   1.000
_cell.length_b   1.000
_cell.length_c   1.000
_cell.angle_alpha   90.00
_cell.angle_beta   90.00
_cell.angle_gamma   90.00
#
_symmetry.space_group_name_H-M   'P 1'
#
loop_
_entity.id
_entity.type
_entity.pdbx_description
1 polymer ?
#
loop_
_entity_poly.entity_id
_entity_poly.type
_entity_poly.pdbx_seq_one_letter_code
_entity_poly.pdbx_strand_id
1 'polypeptide(L)'
;MDLQLYSKSKNPHGSFPEKFELQFYQAFHTLKKLGCDYLYFLGIEDQISYRFCTHDYWMDIYNTEKLILNDPLRRVSESSNFILLPWTQITHLHGDEKKTMNARSSNGLFNGLTISRQHNNKKYIFALATELKDHDLARYLVLENINTVEQVFSYYIKLFNQYLALQCEPNCKRSIIFN
;
A
#
# COMPACT_ATOMS: atom_id res chain seq x y z
N MET A 1 19.80 1.30 -4.68
CA MET A 1 18.58 1.48 -5.49
C MET A 1 18.57 2.94 -5.92
N ASP A 2 18.68 3.21 -7.22
CA ASP A 2 18.97 4.55 -7.74
C ASP A 2 17.83 5.54 -7.49
N LEU A 3 18.13 6.59 -6.73
CA LEU A 3 17.28 7.77 -6.46
C LEU A 3 16.96 8.57 -7.73
N GLN A 4 17.54 8.24 -8.89
CA GLN A 4 17.39 8.97 -10.14
C GLN A 4 16.05 8.73 -10.86
N LEU A 5 15.36 7.61 -10.59
CA LEU A 5 14.04 7.30 -11.17
C LEU A 5 12.90 8.18 -10.63
N TYR A 6 13.10 8.90 -9.52
CA TYR A 6 12.08 9.72 -8.87
C TYR A 6 11.94 11.15 -9.45
N SER A 7 12.78 11.53 -10.41
CA SER A 7 12.91 12.93 -10.83
C SER A 7 11.96 13.40 -11.93
N LYS A 8 11.06 12.55 -12.48
CA LYS A 8 10.22 12.95 -13.63
C LYS A 8 8.74 12.53 -13.65
N SER A 9 8.21 11.79 -12.67
CA SER A 9 6.76 11.51 -12.59
C SER A 9 6.18 11.92 -11.23
N LYS A 10 4.97 12.49 -11.25
CA LYS A 10 4.18 12.86 -10.04
C LYS A 10 3.80 11.65 -9.18
N ASN A 11 4.05 10.41 -9.65
CA ASN A 11 3.91 9.19 -8.89
C ASN A 11 4.78 8.10 -9.55
N PRO A 12 5.64 7.38 -8.80
CA PRO A 12 6.45 6.30 -9.35
C PRO A 12 5.64 5.01 -9.61
N HIS A 13 4.41 4.93 -9.09
CA HIS A 13 3.53 3.77 -9.18
C HIS A 13 2.40 4.00 -10.17
N GLY A 14 2.02 2.96 -10.91
CA GLY A 14 0.81 2.95 -11.73
C GLY A 14 -0.45 3.02 -10.87
N SER A 15 -1.52 3.58 -11.43
CA SER A 15 -2.87 3.51 -10.86
C SER A 15 -3.67 2.40 -11.54
N PHE A 16 -4.67 1.87 -10.84
CA PHE A 16 -5.59 0.91 -11.44
C PHE A 16 -6.66 1.64 -12.27
N PRO A 17 -7.24 0.99 -13.31
CA PRO A 17 -8.43 1.51 -13.96
C PRO A 17 -9.60 1.59 -12.98
N GLU A 18 -10.52 2.53 -13.20
CA GLU A 18 -11.68 2.81 -12.35
C GLU A 18 -12.44 1.55 -11.91
N LYS A 19 -12.67 0.60 -12.83
CA LYS A 19 -13.35 -0.67 -12.52
C LYS A 19 -12.66 -1.46 -11.40
N PHE A 20 -11.33 -1.49 -11.37
CA PHE A 20 -10.56 -2.16 -10.31
C PHE A 20 -10.54 -1.31 -9.04
N GLU A 21 -10.39 0.00 -9.16
CA GLU A 21 -10.46 0.90 -7.99
C GLU A 21 -11.79 0.77 -7.25
N LEU A 22 -12.92 0.70 -7.97
CA LEU A 22 -14.24 0.47 -7.38
C LEU A 22 -14.31 -0.85 -6.58
N GLN A 23 -13.69 -1.91 -7.08
CA GLN A 23 -13.65 -3.20 -6.38
C GLN A 23 -12.77 -3.14 -5.13
N PHE A 24 -11.64 -2.43 -5.19
CA PHE A 24 -10.84 -2.16 -4.01
C PHE A 24 -11.64 -1.34 -2.98
N TYR A 25 -12.33 -0.27 -3.39
CA TYR A 25 -13.19 0.52 -2.49
C TYR A 25 -14.29 -0.33 -1.84
N GLN A 26 -14.92 -1.23 -2.59
CA GLN A 26 -15.94 -2.14 -2.04
C GLN A 26 -15.35 -3.05 -0.95
N ALA A 27 -14.16 -3.58 -1.15
CA ALA A 27 -13.47 -4.39 -0.15
C ALA A 27 -13.00 -3.55 1.06
N PHE A 28 -12.57 -2.31 0.83
CA PHE A 28 -12.18 -1.38 1.89
C PHE A 28 -13.33 -1.08 2.87
N HIS A 29 -14.60 -1.07 2.42
CA HIS A 29 -15.74 -0.87 3.33
C HIS A 29 -15.78 -1.89 4.48
N THR A 30 -15.27 -3.10 4.30
CA THR A 30 -15.14 -4.08 5.38
C THR A 30 -14.13 -3.60 6.44
N LEU A 31 -12.99 -3.06 6.03
CA LEU A 31 -11.99 -2.49 6.95
C LEU A 31 -12.49 -1.19 7.60
N LYS A 32 -13.25 -0.37 6.87
CA LYS A 32 -13.86 0.85 7.41
C LYS A 32 -14.81 0.57 8.57
N LYS A 33 -15.57 -0.54 8.50
CA LYS A 33 -16.43 -1.01 9.62
C LYS A 33 -15.62 -1.43 10.86
N LEU A 34 -14.33 -1.74 10.70
CA LEU A 34 -13.40 -2.06 11.78
C LEU A 34 -12.60 -0.84 12.28
N GLY A 35 -12.99 0.38 11.90
CA GLY A 35 -12.30 1.61 12.32
C GLY A 35 -11.06 1.95 11.48
N CYS A 36 -10.86 1.30 10.32
CA CYS A 36 -9.80 1.67 9.40
C CYS A 36 -10.27 2.80 8.48
N ASP A 37 -9.74 4.00 8.68
CA ASP A 37 -10.14 5.19 7.93
C ASP A 37 -9.29 5.43 6.68
N TYR A 38 -8.08 4.87 6.68
CA TYR A 38 -7.10 4.98 5.61
C TYR A 38 -6.59 3.60 5.20
N LEU A 39 -6.49 3.37 3.89
CA LEU A 39 -5.77 2.25 3.32
C LEU A 39 -4.91 2.72 2.16
N TYR A 40 -3.65 2.30 2.18
CA TYR A 40 -2.76 2.30 1.03
C TYR A 40 -2.33 0.87 0.72
N PHE A 41 -2.59 0.45 -0.50
CA PHE A 41 -2.15 -0.83 -1.04
C PHE A 41 -1.13 -0.57 -2.14
N LEU A 42 -0.04 -1.34 -2.13
CA LEU A 42 0.98 -1.36 -3.17
C LEU A 42 1.32 -2.81 -3.52
N GLY A 43 1.05 -3.18 -4.77
CA GLY A 43 1.48 -4.46 -5.35
C GLY A 43 2.68 -4.24 -6.27
N ILE A 44 3.67 -5.12 -6.20
CA ILE A 44 4.92 -5.05 -6.96
C ILE A 44 5.21 -6.42 -7.60
N GLU A 45 5.46 -6.43 -8.90
CA GLU A 45 5.96 -7.58 -9.68
C GLU A 45 7.00 -7.08 -10.68
N ASP A 46 8.18 -7.69 -10.75
CA ASP A 46 9.21 -7.40 -11.77
C ASP A 46 9.47 -5.91 -12.04
N GLN A 47 9.65 -5.12 -10.96
CA GLN A 47 9.85 -3.66 -10.96
C GLN A 47 8.64 -2.82 -11.39
N ILE A 48 7.55 -3.45 -11.80
CA ILE A 48 6.26 -2.80 -12.04
C ILE A 48 5.52 -2.73 -10.71
N SER A 49 4.93 -1.58 -10.43
CA SER A 49 4.17 -1.39 -9.19
C SER A 49 2.88 -0.63 -9.43
N TYR A 50 1.82 -1.08 -8.77
CA TYR A 50 0.50 -0.47 -8.83
C TYR A 50 -0.01 -0.18 -7.43
N ARG A 51 -0.58 1.02 -7.26
CA ARG A 51 -1.09 1.48 -5.97
C ARG A 51 -2.59 1.70 -5.99
N PHE A 52 -3.20 1.55 -4.82
CA PHE A 52 -4.55 2.00 -4.50
C PHE A 52 -4.50 2.74 -3.15
N CYS A 53 -5.18 3.88 -3.04
CA CYS A 53 -5.20 4.70 -1.83
C CYS A 53 -6.60 5.29 -1.60
N THR A 54 -7.05 5.35 -0.35
CA THR A 54 -8.37 5.90 0.00
C THR A 54 -8.36 7.39 0.33
N HIS A 55 -7.19 7.99 0.58
CA HIS A 55 -7.04 9.42 0.89
C HIS A 55 -6.14 10.10 -0.14
N ASP A 56 -6.72 10.71 -1.16
CA ASP A 56 -5.96 11.45 -2.18
C ASP A 56 -5.32 12.72 -1.62
N TYR A 57 -6.02 13.45 -0.75
CA TYR A 57 -5.49 14.68 -0.13
C TYR A 57 -4.19 14.44 0.65
N TRP A 58 -4.14 13.36 1.45
CA TRP A 58 -2.92 12.98 2.15
C TRP A 58 -1.79 12.64 1.17
N MET A 59 -2.11 11.94 0.06
CA MET A 59 -1.11 11.62 -0.96
C MET A 59 -0.57 12.86 -1.67
N ASP A 60 -1.39 13.89 -1.88
CA ASP A 60 -0.93 15.16 -2.45
C ASP A 60 0.10 15.84 -1.54
N ILE A 61 -0.15 15.88 -0.24
CA ILE A 61 0.80 16.39 0.76
C ILE A 61 2.07 15.52 0.77
N TYR A 62 1.90 14.21 0.91
CA TYR A 62 2.99 13.24 0.98
C TYR A 62 3.97 13.35 -0.20
N ASN A 63 3.44 13.61 -1.40
CA ASN A 63 4.25 13.82 -2.60
C ASN A 63 4.82 15.25 -2.68
N THR A 64 4.01 16.27 -2.43
CA THR A 64 4.42 17.69 -2.54
C THR A 64 5.54 18.03 -1.55
N GLU A 65 5.42 17.54 -0.32
CA GLU A 65 6.43 17.72 0.73
C GLU A 65 7.58 16.70 0.63
N LYS A 66 7.56 15.80 -0.36
CA LYS A 66 8.56 14.75 -0.57
C LYS A 66 8.78 13.85 0.66
N LEU A 67 7.72 13.64 1.45
CA LEU A 67 7.76 12.79 2.66
C LEU A 67 8.15 11.34 2.33
N ILE A 68 7.81 10.89 1.12
CA ILE A 68 8.16 9.57 0.59
C ILE A 68 9.66 9.24 0.62
N LEU A 69 10.53 10.25 0.60
CA LEU A 69 11.99 10.07 0.65
C LEU A 69 12.49 9.75 2.06
N ASN A 70 11.70 10.10 3.08
CA ASN A 70 12.04 9.99 4.49
C ASN A 70 10.98 9.17 5.25
N ASP A 71 10.25 8.29 4.58
CA ASP A 71 9.21 7.49 5.22
C ASP A 71 9.83 6.21 5.84
N PRO A 72 9.90 6.11 7.19
CA PRO A 72 10.47 4.95 7.84
C PRO A 72 9.61 3.69 7.65
N LEU A 73 8.29 3.82 7.48
CA LEU A 73 7.39 2.70 7.21
C LEU A 73 7.68 2.11 5.82
N ARG A 74 7.91 2.98 4.84
CA ARG A 74 8.33 2.58 3.49
C ARG A 74 9.69 1.88 3.51
N ARG A 75 10.70 2.48 4.15
CA ARG A 75 12.05 1.89 4.27
C ARG A 75 12.00 0.46 4.81
N VAL A 76 11.24 0.24 5.88
CA VAL A 76 11.17 -1.07 6.53
C VAL A 76 10.31 -2.07 5.75
N SER A 77 9.16 -1.64 5.22
CA SER A 77 8.26 -2.51 4.46
C SER A 77 8.83 -2.95 3.12
N GLU A 78 9.54 -2.08 2.40
CA GLU A 78 10.17 -2.37 1.10
C GLU A 78 11.43 -3.25 1.23
N SER A 79 12.13 -3.22 2.36
CA SER A 79 13.31 -4.07 2.60
C SER A 79 12.99 -5.45 3.18
N SER A 80 11.80 -5.65 3.74
CA SER A 80 11.43 -6.91 4.41
C SER A 80 10.63 -7.86 3.50
N ASN A 81 10.91 -9.16 3.54
CA ASN A 81 10.08 -10.17 2.86
C ASN A 81 8.73 -10.36 3.55
N PHE A 82 8.71 -10.24 4.87
CA PHE A 82 7.49 -10.23 5.67
C PHE A 82 7.69 -9.28 6.83
N ILE A 83 6.71 -8.41 7.08
CA ILE A 83 6.66 -7.64 8.31
C ILE A 83 5.21 -7.28 8.66
N LEU A 84 4.93 -7.24 9.96
CA LEU A 84 3.73 -6.67 10.55
C LEU A 84 4.21 -5.61 11.55
N LEU A 85 3.96 -4.34 11.24
CA LEU A 85 4.55 -3.20 11.92
C LEU A 85 3.45 -2.23 12.40
N PRO A 86 3.10 -2.26 13.70
CA PRO A 86 2.37 -1.17 14.32
C PRO A 86 3.17 0.12 14.20
N TRP A 87 2.56 1.21 13.76
CA TRP A 87 3.26 2.47 13.50
C TRP A 87 3.89 3.10 14.74
N THR A 88 3.37 2.78 15.92
CA THR A 88 3.92 3.23 17.21
C THR A 88 5.25 2.55 17.58
N GLN A 89 5.58 1.44 16.91
CA GLN A 89 6.80 0.66 17.18
C GLN A 89 7.94 0.98 16.21
N ILE A 90 7.75 1.88 15.24
CA ILE A 90 8.80 2.24 14.30
C ILE A 90 9.87 3.10 14.96
N THR A 91 11.13 2.78 14.71
CA THR A 91 12.27 3.60 15.12
C THR A 91 12.65 4.58 14.03
N HIS A 92 12.93 5.83 14.40
CA HIS A 92 13.43 6.86 13.51
C HIS A 92 14.97 6.88 13.50
N LEU A 93 15.58 6.83 12.32
CA LEU A 93 17.03 6.93 12.15
C LEU A 93 17.53 8.38 12.17
N HIS A 94 16.69 9.33 11.75
CA HIS A 94 17.02 10.75 11.70
C HIS A 94 15.79 11.64 11.90
N GLY A 95 16.04 12.95 12.08
CA GLY A 95 15.00 13.94 12.35
C GLY A 95 13.94 14.04 11.25
N ASP A 96 14.30 13.81 9.98
CA ASP A 96 13.34 13.89 8.88
C ASP A 96 12.37 12.71 8.85
N GLU A 97 12.76 11.50 9.28
CA GLU A 97 11.80 10.40 9.47
C GLU A 97 10.78 10.73 10.56
N LYS A 98 11.24 11.37 11.65
CA LYS A 98 10.35 11.85 12.71
C LYS A 98 9.38 12.91 12.18
N LYS A 99 9.83 13.83 11.31
CA LYS A 99 8.95 14.83 10.67
C LYS A 99 7.89 14.15 9.79
N THR A 100 8.25 13.16 8.98
CA THR A 100 7.30 12.37 8.17
C THR A 100 6.25 11.70 9.05
N MET A 101 6.67 11.04 10.14
CA MET A 101 5.74 10.39 11.08
C MET A 101 4.87 11.38 11.86
N ASN A 102 5.33 12.62 12.08
CA ASN A 102 4.50 13.68 12.66
C ASN A 102 3.50 14.24 11.65
N ALA A 103 3.90 14.41 10.38
CA ALA A 103 3.05 14.97 9.32
C ALA A 103 1.79 14.14 9.11
N ARG A 104 1.87 12.80 9.14
CA ARG A 104 0.69 11.94 9.07
C ARG A 104 -0.30 12.22 10.20
N SER A 105 0.18 12.42 11.44
CA SER A 105 -0.66 12.68 12.61
C SER A 105 -1.26 14.08 12.57
N SER A 106 -0.52 15.07 12.07
CA SER A 106 -1.08 16.41 11.79
C SER A 106 -2.18 16.40 10.73
N ASN A 107 -2.20 15.38 9.87
CA ASN A 107 -3.23 15.16 8.84
C ASN A 107 -4.26 14.08 9.24
N GLY A 108 -4.42 13.83 10.54
CA GLY A 108 -5.47 12.97 11.07
C GLY A 108 -5.14 11.49 11.09
N LEU A 109 -4.01 11.02 10.56
CA LEU A 109 -3.65 9.59 10.58
C LEU A 109 -2.82 9.29 11.85
N PHE A 110 -3.49 8.93 12.94
CA PHE A 110 -2.87 8.87 14.29
C PHE A 110 -2.25 7.52 14.63
N ASN A 111 -2.95 6.43 14.40
CA ASN A 111 -2.48 5.07 14.64
C ASN A 111 -2.65 4.23 13.38
N GLY A 112 -1.80 3.23 13.22
CA GLY A 112 -1.84 2.42 12.04
C GLY A 112 -0.99 1.17 12.11
N LEU A 113 -1.09 0.39 11.05
CA LEU A 113 -0.47 -0.90 10.87
C LEU A 113 0.03 -1.01 9.43
N THR A 114 1.31 -1.33 9.26
CA THR A 114 1.85 -1.71 7.96
C THR A 114 2.11 -3.20 7.92
N ILE A 115 1.56 -3.90 6.93
CA ILE A 115 1.84 -5.31 6.65
C ILE A 115 2.48 -5.40 5.27
N SER A 116 3.66 -6.01 5.21
CA SER A 116 4.35 -6.33 3.96
C SER A 116 4.51 -7.83 3.86
N ARG A 117 4.27 -8.41 2.68
CA ARG A 117 4.48 -9.83 2.42
C ARG A 117 4.95 -10.05 0.98
N GLN A 118 5.96 -10.88 0.83
CA GLN A 118 6.42 -11.41 -0.43
C GLN A 118 5.87 -12.83 -0.64
N HIS A 119 5.29 -13.08 -1.81
CA HIS A 119 4.74 -14.37 -2.20
C HIS A 119 4.73 -14.50 -3.72
N ASN A 120 5.16 -15.65 -4.26
CA ASN A 120 5.22 -15.94 -5.70
C ASN A 120 5.89 -14.83 -6.53
N ASN A 121 7.09 -14.39 -6.11
CA ASN A 121 7.87 -13.28 -6.70
C ASN A 121 7.17 -11.92 -6.73
N LYS A 122 6.03 -11.79 -6.03
CA LYS A 122 5.30 -10.54 -5.88
C LYS A 122 5.45 -10.03 -4.46
N LYS A 123 5.45 -8.72 -4.31
CA LYS A 123 5.45 -8.05 -3.01
C LYS A 123 4.17 -7.25 -2.85
N TYR A 124 3.57 -7.36 -1.68
CA TYR A 124 2.33 -6.69 -1.31
C TYR A 124 2.57 -5.90 -0.05
N ILE A 125 2.26 -4.61 -0.07
CA ILE A 125 2.35 -3.72 1.08
C ILE A 125 0.96 -3.14 1.33
N PHE A 126 0.50 -3.26 2.57
CA PHE A 126 -0.75 -2.69 3.07
C PHE A 126 -0.39 -1.75 4.22
N ALA A 127 -0.74 -0.48 4.10
CA ALA A 127 -0.65 0.48 5.19
C ALA A 127 -2.06 0.94 5.56
N LEU A 128 -2.42 0.71 6.82
CA LEU A 128 -3.74 0.91 7.38
C LEU A 128 -3.65 1.98 8.47
N ALA A 129 -4.60 2.90 8.54
CA ALA A 129 -4.62 3.88 9.62
C ALA A 129 -6.04 4.26 10.04
N THR A 130 -6.14 4.88 11.22
CA THR A 130 -7.38 5.43 11.77
C THR A 130 -7.23 6.91 12.07
N GLU A 131 -8.35 7.62 11.93
CA GLU A 131 -8.54 9.00 12.38
C GLU A 131 -8.89 9.09 13.87
N LEU A 132 -9.11 7.95 14.54
CA LEU A 132 -9.38 7.87 15.97
C LEU A 132 -8.08 7.78 16.76
N LYS A 133 -7.70 8.90 17.39
CA LYS A 133 -6.43 9.05 18.14
C LYS A 133 -6.23 8.00 19.25
N ASP A 134 -7.29 7.63 19.95
CA ASP A 134 -7.23 6.70 21.08
C ASP A 134 -7.51 5.24 20.68
N HIS A 135 -7.73 4.99 19.39
CA HIS A 135 -7.96 3.64 18.88
C HIS A 135 -6.63 2.96 18.52
N ASP A 136 -6.29 1.89 19.25
CA ASP A 136 -5.19 0.99 18.90
C ASP A 136 -5.60 0.05 17.76
N LEU A 137 -5.59 0.61 16.54
CA LEU A 137 -6.00 -0.10 15.33
C LEU A 137 -5.16 -1.36 15.09
N ALA A 138 -3.85 -1.32 15.34
CA ALA A 138 -2.96 -2.44 15.07
C ALA A 138 -3.33 -3.64 15.94
N ARG A 139 -3.51 -3.44 17.25
CA ARG A 139 -3.95 -4.48 18.17
C ARG A 139 -5.33 -5.00 17.81
N TYR A 140 -6.28 -4.11 17.53
CA TYR A 140 -7.66 -4.47 17.21
C TYR A 140 -7.76 -5.31 15.93
N LEU A 141 -7.03 -4.94 14.88
CA LEU A 141 -7.03 -5.68 13.62
C LEU A 141 -6.33 -7.03 13.75
N VAL A 142 -5.21 -7.11 14.47
CA VAL A 142 -4.37 -8.32 14.52
C VAL A 142 -4.82 -9.33 15.58
N LEU A 143 -5.27 -8.87 16.74
CA LEU A 143 -5.65 -9.79 17.82
C LEU A 143 -7.14 -10.15 17.79
N GLU A 144 -7.99 -9.25 17.31
CA GLU A 144 -9.44 -9.44 17.39
C GLU A 144 -10.08 -9.75 16.02
N ASN A 145 -9.47 -9.29 14.91
CA ASN A 145 -10.10 -9.31 13.59
C ASN A 145 -9.22 -9.88 12.46
N ILE A 146 -8.18 -10.65 12.79
CA ILE A 146 -7.18 -11.08 11.79
C ILE A 146 -7.79 -11.86 10.63
N ASN A 147 -8.77 -12.73 10.89
CA ASN A 147 -9.43 -13.50 9.84
C ASN A 147 -10.12 -12.60 8.80
N THR A 148 -10.77 -11.53 9.25
CA THR A 148 -11.41 -10.55 8.36
C THR A 148 -10.36 -9.77 7.57
N VAL A 149 -9.26 -9.38 8.21
CA VAL A 149 -8.14 -8.69 7.57
C VAL A 149 -7.51 -9.55 6.48
N GLU A 150 -7.23 -10.83 6.77
CA GLU A 150 -6.67 -11.77 5.82
C GLU A 150 -7.58 -12.03 4.62
N GLN A 151 -8.89 -12.11 4.85
CA GLN A 151 -9.87 -12.22 3.76
C GLN A 151 -9.83 -11.00 2.84
N VAL A 152 -9.80 -9.79 3.40
CA VAL A 152 -9.69 -8.57 2.60
C VAL A 152 -8.36 -8.54 1.85
N PHE A 153 -7.23 -8.82 2.51
CA PHE A 153 -5.93 -8.80 1.85
C PHE A 153 -5.82 -9.84 0.74
N SER A 154 -6.38 -11.03 0.94
CA SER A 154 -6.48 -12.06 -0.09
C SER A 154 -7.28 -11.59 -1.30
N TYR A 155 -8.37 -10.85 -1.07
CA TYR A 155 -9.14 -10.23 -2.14
C TYR A 155 -8.32 -9.18 -2.91
N TYR A 156 -7.59 -8.31 -2.21
CA TYR A 156 -6.71 -7.31 -2.84
C TYR A 156 -5.62 -7.96 -3.71
N ILE A 157 -4.96 -8.99 -3.17
CA ILE A 157 -3.94 -9.77 -3.89
C ILE A 157 -4.55 -10.41 -5.14
N LYS A 158 -5.76 -10.98 -5.03
CA LYS A 158 -6.48 -11.56 -6.16
C LYS A 158 -6.77 -10.52 -7.24
N LEU A 159 -7.27 -9.33 -6.87
CA LEU A 159 -7.55 -8.25 -7.81
C LEU A 159 -6.28 -7.78 -8.54
N PHE A 160 -5.19 -7.61 -7.81
CA PHE A 160 -3.90 -7.26 -8.40
C PHE A 160 -3.43 -8.32 -9.41
N ASN A 161 -3.48 -9.60 -9.05
CA ASN A 161 -3.10 -10.69 -9.95
C ASN A 161 -4.00 -10.76 -11.19
N GLN A 162 -5.30 -10.53 -11.04
CA GLN A 162 -6.23 -10.46 -12.17
C GLN A 162 -5.90 -9.29 -13.10
N TYR A 163 -5.59 -8.13 -12.54
CA TYR A 163 -5.22 -6.96 -13.33
C TYR A 163 -3.95 -7.20 -14.14
N LEU A 164 -2.90 -7.74 -13.51
CA LEU A 164 -1.65 -8.08 -14.21
C LEU A 164 -1.87 -9.08 -15.33
N ALA A 165 -2.67 -10.13 -15.09
CA ALA A 165 -3.00 -11.11 -16.13
C ALA A 165 -3.65 -10.47 -17.36
N LEU A 166 -4.55 -9.50 -17.16
CA LEU A 166 -5.18 -8.76 -18.26
C LEU A 166 -4.19 -7.83 -19.00
N GLN A 167 -3.19 -7.29 -18.31
CA GLN A 167 -2.14 -6.47 -18.94
C GLN A 167 -1.16 -7.31 -19.77
N CYS A 168 -0.95 -8.58 -19.41
CA CYS A 168 -0.11 -9.51 -20.16
C CYS A 168 -0.79 -10.09 -21.42
N GLU A 169 -2.11 -9.91 -21.58
CA GLU A 169 -2.90 -10.46 -22.69
C GLU A 169 -2.92 -9.72 -24.07
N PRO A 170 -2.03 -8.78 -24.47
CA PRO A 170 -2.13 -8.20 -25.82
C PRO A 170 -1.45 -8.95 -26.98
N ASN A 171 -0.68 -10.05 -26.80
CA ASN A 171 0.12 -10.61 -27.92
C ASN A 171 0.24 -12.15 -28.05
N CYS A 172 -0.50 -12.97 -27.31
CA CYS A 172 -0.41 -14.44 -27.47
C CYS A 172 -1.31 -15.01 -28.60
N LYS A 173 -1.52 -14.25 -29.69
CA LYS A 173 -2.17 -14.71 -30.92
C LYS A 173 -1.59 -14.00 -32.15
N ARG A 174 -0.44 -14.47 -32.68
CA ARG A 174 -0.07 -14.47 -34.11
C ARG A 174 1.33 -15.05 -34.31
N SER A 175 1.42 -16.37 -34.26
CA SER A 175 2.40 -17.13 -35.06
C SER A 175 1.92 -18.58 -35.18
N ILE A 176 0.75 -18.77 -35.80
CA ILE A 176 0.56 -19.99 -36.59
C ILE A 176 1.32 -19.72 -37.88
N ILE A 177 2.60 -20.05 -37.89
CA ILE A 177 3.36 -20.20 -39.13
C ILE A 177 2.92 -21.56 -39.67
N PHE A 178 2.01 -21.55 -40.65
CA PHE A 178 1.95 -22.65 -41.60
C PHE A 178 3.19 -22.51 -42.49
N ASN A 179 4.09 -23.48 -42.36
CA ASN A 179 4.96 -23.93 -43.44
C ASN A 179 4.95 -25.46 -43.42
#